data_AF-A0A7V9QEG1-F1
#
_entry.id   AF-A0A7V9QEG1-F1
#
_cell.length_a   1.000
_cell.length_b   1.000
_cell.length_c   1.000
_cell.angle_alpha   90.00
_cell.angle_beta   90.00
_cell.angle_gamma   90.00
#
_symmetry.space_group_name_H-M   'P 1'
#
loop_
_entity.id
_entity.type
_entity.pdbx_description
1 polymer ?
#
loop_
_entity_poly.entity_id
_entity_poly.type
_entity_poly.pdbx_seq_one_letter_code
_entity_poly.pdbx_strand_id
1 'polypeptide(L)'
;MAMRFFLGHGLGNDYLALEMNEFPGELTPASVRLLCDRHRGVGSDGILARVPSGNAEFGLRIFNPDGTEAEKSGNGLRIFAAY
;
A
#
# COMPACT_ATOMS: atom_id res chain seq x y z
N MET A 1 -15.48 7.45 -9.65
CA MET A 1 -14.50 6.65 -10.43
C MET A 1 -14.15 5.43 -9.61
N ALA A 2 -13.93 4.27 -10.25
CA ALA A 2 -13.37 3.11 -9.56
C ALA A 2 -11.90 3.39 -9.24
N MET A 3 -11.49 3.13 -8.00
CA MET A 3 -10.09 3.25 -7.58
C MET A 3 -9.24 2.24 -8.35
N ARG A 4 -8.14 2.69 -8.96
CA ARG A 4 -7.13 1.80 -9.52
C ARG A 4 -6.13 1.46 -8.44
N PHE A 5 -5.77 0.18 -8.38
CA PHE A 5 -4.70 -0.32 -7.54
C PHE A 5 -3.89 -1.35 -8.33
N PHE A 6 -2.67 -1.58 -7.88
CA PHE A 6 -1.81 -2.63 -8.38
C PHE A 6 -1.52 -3.62 -7.25
N LEU A 7 -1.58 -4.91 -7.55
CA LEU A 7 -1.18 -5.97 -6.63
C LEU A 7 0.01 -6.71 -7.25
N GLY A 8 1.15 -6.65 -6.57
CA GLY A 8 2.38 -7.30 -7.03
C GLY A 8 3.10 -7.97 -5.87
N HIS A 9 4.02 -8.88 -6.18
CA HIS A 9 4.84 -9.54 -5.16
C HIS A 9 6.33 -9.49 -5.48
N GLY A 10 7.14 -9.37 -4.44
CA GLY A 10 8.58 -9.55 -4.47
C GLY A 10 8.94 -10.83 -3.73
N LEU A 11 9.28 -11.90 -4.45
CA LEU A 11 9.65 -13.20 -3.86
C LEU A 11 8.59 -13.75 -2.88
N GLY A 12 7.30 -13.63 -3.22
CA GLY A 12 6.18 -14.08 -2.39
C GLY A 12 5.68 -13.05 -1.36
N ASN A 13 6.39 -11.95 -1.15
CA ASN A 13 5.92 -10.86 -0.29
C ASN A 13 5.10 -9.86 -1.12
N ASP A 14 3.78 -9.86 -0.94
CA ASP A 14 2.82 -9.13 -1.78
C ASP A 14 2.39 -7.78 -1.18
N TYR A 15 2.22 -6.78 -2.06
CA TYR A 15 1.78 -5.45 -1.67
C TYR A 15 0.69 -4.93 -2.59
N LEU A 16 -0.29 -4.27 -1.97
CA LEU A 16 -1.29 -3.45 -2.62
C LEU A 16 -0.73 -2.03 -2.80
N ALA A 17 -0.39 -1.63 -4.02
CA ALA A 17 0.02 -0.27 -4.35
C ALA A 17 -1.16 0.58 -4.83
N LEU A 18 -1.26 1.82 -4.31
CA LEU A 18 -2.35 2.73 -4.61
C LEU A 18 -1.92 4.20 -4.57
N GLU A 19 -2.66 5.03 -5.30
CA GLU A 19 -2.58 6.49 -5.23
C GLU A 19 -3.52 7.02 -4.15
N MET A 20 -2.99 7.72 -3.13
CA MET A 20 -3.82 8.23 -2.03
C MET A 20 -4.80 9.33 -2.47
N ASN A 21 -4.56 10.02 -3.57
CA ASN A 21 -5.49 11.02 -4.12
C ASN A 21 -6.69 10.38 -4.85
N GLU A 22 -6.59 9.12 -5.25
CA GLU A 22 -7.68 8.34 -5.85
C GLU A 22 -8.39 7.43 -4.83
N PHE A 23 -7.81 7.27 -3.63
CA PHE A 23 -8.35 6.45 -2.56
C PHE A 23 -9.56 7.16 -1.89
N PRO A 24 -10.77 6.56 -1.89
CA PRO A 24 -12.00 7.25 -1.49
C PRO A 24 -12.18 7.45 0.03
N GLY A 25 -11.16 7.17 0.85
CA GLY A 25 -11.25 7.23 2.30
C GLY A 25 -9.89 7.44 2.97
N GLU A 26 -9.74 6.91 4.18
CA GLU A 26 -8.50 6.98 4.93
C GLU A 26 -7.93 5.58 5.18
N LEU A 27 -6.60 5.46 5.16
CA LEU A 27 -5.87 4.27 5.61
C LEU A 27 -5.73 4.29 7.14
N THR A 28 -6.87 4.19 7.82
CA THR A 28 -6.93 3.89 9.25
C THR A 28 -6.42 2.47 9.53
N PRO A 29 -5.97 2.15 10.76
CA PRO A 29 -5.58 0.78 11.08
C PRO A 29 -6.68 -0.26 10.81
N ALA A 30 -7.95 0.11 10.98
CA ALA A 30 -9.07 -0.79 10.71
C ALA A 30 -9.27 -1.05 9.21
N SER A 31 -9.18 -0.02 8.37
CA SER A 31 -9.29 -0.17 6.91
C SER A 31 -8.07 -0.89 6.33
N VAL A 32 -6.85 -0.62 6.81
CA VAL A 32 -5.65 -1.37 6.43
C VAL A 32 -5.80 -2.86 6.73
N ARG A 33 -6.21 -3.20 7.97
CA ARG A 33 -6.46 -4.61 8.35
C ARG A 33 -7.49 -5.28 7.45
N LEU A 34 -8.58 -4.57 7.10
CA LEU A 34 -9.59 -5.10 6.20
C LEU A 34 -9.05 -5.32 4.79
N LEU A 35 -8.31 -4.36 4.24
CA LEU A 35 -7.75 -4.45 2.89
C LEU A 35 -6.72 -5.59 2.77
N CYS A 36 -5.85 -5.75 3.77
CA CYS A 36 -4.84 -6.81 3.82
C CYS A 36 -5.41 -8.19 4.15
N ASP A 37 -6.65 -8.28 4.63
CA ASP A 37 -7.29 -9.56 4.95
C ASP A 37 -7.50 -10.40 3.69
N ARG A 38 -6.94 -11.61 3.66
CA ARG A 38 -6.97 -12.50 2.48
C ARG A 38 -8.34 -13.12 2.19
N HIS A 39 -9.28 -13.07 3.15
CA HIS A 39 -10.60 -13.69 3.00
C HIS A 39 -11.72 -12.67 2.85
N ARG A 40 -11.57 -11.50 3.48
CA ARG A 40 -12.57 -10.42 3.51
C ARG A 40 -12.16 -9.19 2.71
N GLY A 41 -10.89 -9.08 2.34
CA GLY A 41 -10.30 -7.96 1.62
C GLY A 41 -9.68 -8.36 0.28
N VAL A 42 -8.74 -7.53 -0.18
CA VAL A 42 -7.94 -7.80 -1.38
C VAL A 42 -6.89 -8.87 -1.08
N GLY A 43 -6.32 -8.82 0.13
CA GLY A 43 -5.28 -9.74 0.58
C GLY A 43 -3.88 -9.31 0.16
N SER A 44 -3.04 -8.97 1.14
CA SER A 44 -1.63 -8.60 0.92
C SER A 44 -0.84 -8.59 2.22
N ASP A 45 0.48 -8.72 2.12
CA ASP A 45 1.41 -8.51 3.24
C ASP A 45 1.66 -7.03 3.55
N GLY A 46 1.07 -6.10 2.79
CA GLY A 46 1.07 -4.68 3.13
C GLY A 46 0.48 -3.78 2.04
N ILE A 47 0.44 -2.47 2.34
CA ILE A 47 -0.04 -1.44 1.41
C ILE A 47 1.09 -0.44 1.14
N LEU A 48 1.26 -0.08 -0.14
CA LEU A 48 2.17 0.95 -0.62
C LEU A 48 1.32 2.16 -1.08
N ALA A 49 1.33 3.21 -0.29
CA ALA A 49 0.52 4.40 -0.54
C ALA A 49 1.38 5.54 -1.08
N ARG A 50 1.21 5.87 -2.37
CA ARG A 50 1.83 7.05 -2.97
C ARG A 50 1.14 8.29 -2.42
N VAL A 51 1.92 9.20 -1.84
CA VAL A 51 1.45 10.45 -1.23
C VAL A 51 2.21 11.66 -1.79
N PRO A 52 1.68 12.88 -1.69
CA PRO A 52 2.44 14.09 -2.00
C PRO A 52 3.71 14.18 -1.14
N SER A 53 4.77 14.77 -1.70
CA SER A 53 5.98 15.15 -0.97
C SER A 53 6.27 16.63 -1.15
N GLY A 54 6.87 17.25 -0.13
CA GLY A 54 7.32 18.64 -0.18
C GLY A 54 8.73 18.84 -0.75
N ASN A 55 9.51 17.77 -0.89
CA ASN A 55 10.93 17.83 -1.28
C ASN A 55 11.34 16.76 -2.30
N ALA A 56 10.39 15.99 -2.82
CA ALA A 56 10.59 14.96 -3.83
C ALA A 56 9.38 14.90 -4.76
N GLU A 57 9.45 14.14 -5.85
CA GLU A 57 8.34 13.96 -6.79
C GLU A 57 7.10 13.34 -6.11
N PHE A 58 7.31 12.45 -5.15
CA PHE A 58 6.28 11.87 -4.30
C PHE A 58 6.88 11.32 -3.00
N GLY A 59 6.02 11.06 -2.04
CA GLY A 59 6.32 10.27 -0.85
C GLY A 59 5.69 8.90 -0.94
N LEU A 60 6.21 7.96 -0.15
CA LEU A 60 5.68 6.61 -0.05
C LEU A 60 5.45 6.29 1.43
N ARG A 61 4.22 5.92 1.77
CA ARG A 61 3.86 5.36 3.08
C ARG A 61 3.65 3.86 2.94
N ILE A 62 4.10 3.11 3.94
CA ILE A 62 4.08 1.64 3.91
C ILE A 62 3.31 1.15 5.13
N PHE A 63 2.23 0.40 4.91
CA PHE A 63 1.42 -0.14 6.00
C PHE A 63 1.56 -1.65 6.09
N ASN A 64 1.74 -2.15 7.31
CA ASN A 64 1.72 -3.57 7.62
C ASN A 64 0.27 -4.08 7.74
N PRO A 65 0.03 -5.41 7.65
CA PRO A 65 -1.31 -5.99 7.71
C PRO A 65 -2.04 -5.77 9.04
N ASP A 66 -1.32 -5.47 10.12
CA ASP A 66 -1.89 -5.16 11.43
C ASP A 66 -2.40 -3.70 11.56
N GLY A 67 -2.13 -2.87 10.55
CA GLY A 67 -2.49 -1.45 10.52
C GLY A 67 -1.40 -0.49 11.01
N THR A 68 -0.22 -1.00 11.38
CA THR A 68 0.94 -0.16 11.72
C THR A 68 1.64 0.37 10.47
N GLU A 69 2.32 1.51 10.59
CA GLU A 69 3.14 2.06 9.52
C GLU A 69 4.59 1.59 9.67
N ALA A 70 5.16 1.06 8.60
CA ALA A 70 6.55 0.64 8.53
C ALA A 70 7.42 1.79 7.98
N GLU A 71 8.62 1.95 8.52
CA GLU A 71 9.56 2.94 7.99
C GLU A 71 10.08 2.58 6.60
N LYS A 72 10.33 1.28 6.35
CA LYS A 72 10.96 0.78 5.12
C LYS A 72 10.53 -0.65 4.79
N SER A 73 10.48 -0.95 3.49
CA SER A 73 10.35 -2.31 2.96
C SER A 73 11.16 -2.46 1.67
N GLY A 74 12.16 -3.34 1.68
CA GLY A 74 12.99 -3.59 0.49
C GLY A 74 12.20 -4.24 -0.65
N ASN A 75 11.28 -5.17 -0.34
CA ASN A 75 10.38 -5.76 -1.34
C ASN A 75 9.36 -4.74 -1.82
N GLY A 76 8.76 -4.00 -0.89
CA GLY A 76 7.78 -2.96 -1.20
C GLY A 76 8.36 -1.91 -2.15
N LEU A 77 9.58 -1.42 -1.91
CA LEU A 77 10.24 -0.46 -2.80
C LEU A 77 10.51 -1.02 -4.20
N ARG A 78 10.92 -2.30 -4.33
CA ARG A 78 11.12 -2.92 -5.65
C ARG A 78 9.82 -3.10 -6.41
N ILE A 79 8.74 -3.46 -5.72
CA ILE A 79 7.39 -3.54 -6.30
C ILE A 79 6.96 -2.14 -6.76
N PHE A 80 7.12 -1.14 -5.90
CA PHE A 80 6.72 0.23 -6.19
C PHE A 80 7.50 0.85 -7.37
N ALA A 81 8.77 0.50 -7.52
CA ALA A 81 9.57 0.97 -8.66
C ALA A 81 9.14 0.35 -10.01
N ALA A 82 8.40 -0.76 -9.99
CA ALA A 82 7.85 -1.42 -11.17
C ALA A 82 6.36 -1.07 -11.41
N TYR A 83 5.73 -0.37 -10.46
CA TYR A 83 4.33 0.07 -10.47
C TYR A 83 4.13 1.32 -11.33
#